data_AF-A0A6L7JK69-F1
#
_entry.id   AF-A0A6L7JK69-F1
#
_cell.length_a   1.000
_cell.length_b   1.000
_cell.length_c   1.000
_cell.angle_alpha   90.00
_cell.angle_beta   90.00
_cell.angle_gamma   90.00
#
_symmetry.space_group_name_H-M   'P 1'
#
loop_
_entity.id
_entity.type
_entity.pdbx_description
1 polymer ?
#
loop_
_entity_poly.entity_id
_entity_poly.type
_entity_poly.pdbx_seq_one_letter_code
_entity_poly.pdbx_strand_id
1 'polypeptide(L)'
;MSKPSTFIPAVIRERLGVDRLRSYLEDCHDDLDRALDLYAWNGQIAAAFLEDLGRLEVVLRNRFDEALTALVSSSGQQHPWFDHKQLFSGLHGNRTRDNLVKAKMRATKNGRLPVDQGTVIAELGFGFWRFLCAARHHTTMWVPALAAQFPNHPVKENAGLIRADVESRMDRLHFLRNRVAHHTPIHRRSLAEDAANILELALWICVDTHAWMTGLSRIPKVLASRPA
;
A
#
# COMPACT_ATOMS: atom_id res chain seq x y z
N MET A 1 3.77 9.52 -39.26
CA MET A 1 5.23 9.75 -39.22
C MET A 1 5.79 8.91 -38.10
N SER A 2 6.39 7.75 -38.41
CA SER A 2 7.01 6.88 -37.41
C SER A 2 8.19 7.61 -36.78
N LYS A 3 8.23 7.69 -35.44
CA LYS A 3 9.46 8.08 -34.75
C LYS A 3 10.54 7.05 -35.13
N PRO A 4 11.75 7.46 -35.55
CA PRO A 4 12.86 6.52 -35.66
C PRO A 4 13.11 5.98 -34.25
N SER A 5 12.98 4.67 -34.08
CA SER A 5 13.36 4.02 -32.83
C SER A 5 14.85 4.25 -32.61
N THR A 6 15.22 4.93 -31.53
CA THR A 6 16.61 5.19 -31.13
C THR A 6 17.32 3.92 -30.63
N PHE A 7 16.68 2.74 -30.73
CA PHE A 7 17.17 1.46 -30.21
C PHE A 7 16.75 0.28 -31.10
N ILE A 8 17.45 -0.84 -30.96
CA ILE A 8 17.15 -2.10 -31.66
C ILE A 8 16.33 -3.01 -30.72
N PRO A 9 15.06 -3.34 -31.03
CA PRO A 9 14.19 -4.13 -30.15
C PRO A 9 14.78 -5.47 -29.71
N ALA A 10 15.44 -6.19 -30.64
CA ALA A 10 16.10 -7.46 -30.34
C ALA A 10 17.21 -7.34 -29.27
N VAL A 11 17.98 -6.23 -29.31
CA VAL A 11 19.00 -5.95 -28.29
C VAL A 11 18.34 -5.70 -26.94
N ILE A 12 17.24 -4.94 -26.90
CA ILE A 12 16.50 -4.69 -25.66
C ILE A 12 15.91 -5.98 -25.07
N ARG A 13 15.37 -6.86 -25.92
CA ARG A 13 14.87 -8.19 -25.49
C ARG A 13 15.95 -9.01 -24.80
N GLU A 14 17.16 -9.04 -25.35
CA GLU A 14 18.29 -9.73 -24.73
C GLU A 14 18.63 -9.15 -23.36
N ARG A 15 18.65 -7.82 -23.23
CA ARG A 15 18.98 -7.14 -21.95
C ARG A 15 17.90 -7.25 -20.88
N LEU A 16 16.63 -7.23 -21.26
CA LEU A 16 15.52 -7.42 -20.32
C LEU A 16 15.32 -8.89 -19.93
N GLY A 17 15.73 -9.81 -20.81
CA GLY A 17 15.53 -11.24 -20.64
C GLY A 17 14.15 -11.72 -21.10
N VAL A 18 14.11 -12.89 -21.73
CA VAL A 18 12.88 -13.47 -22.28
C VAL A 18 11.84 -13.72 -21.19
N ASP A 19 12.26 -14.18 -20.01
CA ASP A 19 11.35 -14.45 -18.89
C ASP A 19 10.65 -13.19 -18.38
N ARG A 20 11.34 -12.04 -18.43
CA ARG A 20 10.74 -10.75 -18.06
C ARG A 20 9.69 -10.31 -19.05
N LEU A 21 9.94 -10.55 -20.34
CA LEU A 21 9.06 -10.13 -21.44
C LEU A 21 7.95 -11.14 -21.74
N ARG A 22 8.03 -12.37 -21.20
CA ARG A 22 7.14 -13.49 -21.52
C ARG A 22 5.67 -13.12 -21.51
N SER A 23 5.17 -12.57 -20.41
CA SER A 23 3.75 -12.19 -20.30
C SER A 23 3.33 -11.10 -21.29
N TYR A 24 4.26 -10.21 -21.66
CA TYR A 24 3.99 -9.14 -22.62
C TYR A 24 3.96 -9.68 -24.06
N LEU A 25 4.88 -10.57 -24.40
CA LEU A 25 4.91 -11.26 -25.69
C LEU A 25 3.65 -12.12 -25.88
N GLU A 26 3.22 -12.85 -24.85
CA GLU A 26 1.96 -13.60 -24.86
C GLU A 26 0.75 -12.70 -25.18
N ASP A 27 0.63 -11.55 -24.52
CA ASP A 27 -0.49 -10.62 -24.72
C ASP A 27 -0.41 -9.87 -26.07
N CYS A 28 0.76 -9.84 -26.70
CA CYS A 28 1.02 -9.17 -27.97
C CYS A 28 1.23 -10.13 -29.15
N HIS A 29 0.93 -11.42 -29.00
CA HIS A 29 1.11 -12.44 -30.06
C HIS A 29 2.54 -12.49 -30.63
N ASP A 30 3.53 -12.45 -29.74
CA ASP A 30 4.98 -12.44 -30.03
C ASP A 30 5.49 -11.22 -30.85
N ASP A 31 4.65 -10.19 -31.03
CA ASP A 31 5.08 -8.88 -31.55
C ASP A 31 5.96 -8.17 -30.51
N LEU A 32 7.26 -8.12 -30.80
CA LEU A 32 8.25 -7.58 -29.88
C LEU A 32 8.10 -6.07 -29.66
N ASP A 33 7.74 -5.29 -30.69
CA ASP A 33 7.61 -3.85 -30.56
C ASP A 33 6.41 -3.52 -29.66
N ARG A 34 5.27 -4.18 -29.88
CA ARG A 34 4.08 -4.03 -29.02
C ARG A 34 4.34 -4.51 -27.58
N ALA A 35 5.08 -5.60 -27.42
CA ALA A 35 5.44 -6.10 -26.10
C ALA A 35 6.34 -5.12 -25.33
N LEU A 36 7.28 -4.45 -26.01
CA LEU A 36 8.13 -3.42 -25.40
C LEU A 36 7.32 -2.16 -25.04
N ASP A 37 6.37 -1.75 -25.88
CA ASP A 37 5.45 -0.65 -25.57
C ASP A 37 4.58 -0.98 -24.34
N LEU A 38 4.03 -2.20 -24.27
CA LEU A 38 3.24 -2.64 -23.12
C LEU A 38 4.09 -2.76 -21.84
N TYR A 39 5.34 -3.20 -21.96
CA TYR A 39 6.32 -3.21 -20.86
C TYR A 39 6.60 -1.80 -20.34
N ALA A 40 6.85 -0.85 -21.25
CA ALA A 40 7.08 0.55 -20.89
C ALA A 40 5.85 1.16 -20.21
N TRP A 41 4.66 0.91 -20.76
CA TRP A 41 3.40 1.34 -20.16
C TRP A 41 3.17 0.72 -18.77
N ASN A 42 3.48 -0.56 -18.58
CA ASN A 42 3.40 -1.24 -17.28
C ASN A 42 4.26 -0.52 -16.22
N GLY A 43 5.45 -0.02 -16.59
CA GLY A 43 6.27 0.82 -15.72
C GLY A 43 5.61 2.14 -15.35
N GLN A 44 4.99 2.81 -16.31
CA GLN A 44 4.29 4.09 -16.08
C GLN A 44 3.10 3.94 -15.13
N ILE A 45 2.27 2.90 -15.36
CA ILE A 45 1.10 2.66 -14.50
C ILE A 45 1.52 2.19 -13.11
N ALA A 46 2.58 1.38 -13.00
CA ALA A 46 3.15 0.98 -11.71
C ALA A 46 3.65 2.20 -10.91
N ALA A 47 4.31 3.17 -11.56
CA ALA A 47 4.72 4.41 -10.92
C ALA A 47 3.54 5.24 -10.44
N ALA A 48 2.47 5.37 -11.24
CA ALA A 48 1.24 6.07 -10.83
C ALA A 48 0.57 5.39 -9.62
N PHE A 49 0.55 4.05 -9.57
CA PHE A 49 0.06 3.32 -8.40
C PHE A 49 0.92 3.56 -7.16
N LEU A 50 2.25 3.64 -7.30
CA LEU A 50 3.13 3.88 -6.16
C LEU A 50 2.86 5.25 -5.52
N GLU A 51 2.56 6.27 -6.32
CA GLU A 51 2.17 7.60 -5.84
C GLU A 51 0.90 7.54 -4.99
N ASP A 52 -0.16 6.91 -5.49
CA ASP A 52 -1.46 6.85 -4.80
C ASP A 52 -1.44 5.93 -3.58
N LEU A 53 -0.76 4.78 -3.67
CA LEU A 53 -0.52 3.88 -2.54
C LEU A 53 0.28 4.58 -1.43
N GLY A 54 1.30 5.37 -1.80
CA GLY A 54 2.10 6.14 -0.84
C GLY A 54 1.28 7.17 -0.08
N ARG A 55 0.39 7.90 -0.78
CA ARG A 55 -0.54 8.84 -0.14
C ARG A 55 -1.49 8.13 0.83
N LEU A 56 -2.11 7.03 0.38
CA LEU A 56 -3.01 6.24 1.22
C LEU A 56 -2.28 5.70 2.46
N GLU A 57 -1.07 5.17 2.30
CA GLU A 57 -0.26 4.63 3.41
C GLU A 57 0.01 5.69 4.47
N VAL A 58 0.39 6.92 4.06
CA VAL A 58 0.66 8.03 4.98
C VAL A 58 -0.61 8.47 5.73
N VAL A 59 -1.75 8.55 5.04
CA VAL A 59 -3.03 8.89 5.68
C VAL A 59 -3.40 7.82 6.69
N LEU A 60 -3.44 6.55 6.26
CA LEU A 60 -3.87 5.43 7.07
C LEU A 60 -3.00 5.28 8.32
N ARG A 61 -1.66 5.34 8.17
CA ARG A 61 -0.75 5.17 9.30
C ARG A 61 -0.94 6.24 10.35
N ASN A 62 -1.16 7.50 9.96
CA ASN A 62 -1.37 8.59 10.90
C ASN A 62 -2.71 8.45 11.63
N ARG A 63 -3.78 8.04 10.93
CA ARG A 63 -5.06 7.74 11.58
C ARG A 63 -4.96 6.59 12.59
N PHE A 64 -4.23 5.54 12.23
CA PHE A 64 -4.02 4.39 13.12
C PHE A 64 -3.16 4.79 14.32
N ASP A 65 -2.09 5.55 14.10
CA ASP A 65 -1.22 6.05 15.16
C ASP A 65 -1.98 6.91 16.17
N GLU A 66 -2.78 7.87 15.69
CA GLU A 66 -3.61 8.73 16.55
C GLU A 66 -4.62 7.92 17.37
N ALA A 67 -5.34 6.99 16.73
CA ALA A 67 -6.35 6.17 17.39
C ALA A 67 -5.74 5.23 18.45
N LEU A 68 -4.62 4.58 18.13
CA LEU A 68 -3.95 3.66 19.05
C LEU A 68 -3.24 4.41 20.18
N THR A 69 -2.73 5.62 19.93
CA THR A 69 -2.20 6.50 20.97
C THR A 69 -3.30 6.89 21.95
N ALA A 70 -4.44 7.37 21.47
CA ALA A 70 -5.58 7.70 22.32
C ALA A 70 -6.06 6.51 23.16
N LEU A 71 -6.10 5.32 22.54
CA LEU A 71 -6.46 4.07 23.24
C LEU A 71 -5.53 3.80 24.42
N VAL A 72 -4.21 3.81 24.24
CA VAL A 72 -3.27 3.49 25.33
C VAL A 72 -3.15 4.61 26.37
N SER A 73 -3.31 5.88 25.96
CA SER A 73 -3.32 7.00 26.90
C SER A 73 -4.54 6.95 27.83
N SER A 74 -5.69 6.50 27.33
CA SER A 74 -6.89 6.31 28.18
C SER A 74 -6.70 5.29 29.29
N SER A 75 -5.78 4.33 29.11
CA SER A 75 -5.39 3.34 30.12
C SER A 75 -4.28 3.82 31.08
N GLY A 76 -3.91 5.11 31.04
CA GLY A 76 -2.90 5.70 31.92
C GLY A 76 -1.44 5.41 31.53
N GLN A 77 -1.21 4.85 30.34
CA GLN A 77 0.12 4.50 29.86
C GLN A 77 0.81 5.71 29.21
N GLN A 78 2.09 5.93 29.54
CA GLN A 78 2.91 7.03 28.97
C GLN A 78 3.81 6.61 27.80
N HIS A 79 3.89 5.31 27.50
CA HIS A 79 4.71 4.79 26.41
C HIS A 79 3.93 4.73 25.08
N PRO A 80 4.62 4.84 23.93
CA PRO A 80 3.98 4.68 22.63
C PRO A 80 3.19 3.37 22.51
N TRP A 81 2.08 3.39 21.78
CA TRP A 81 1.19 2.23 21.64
C TRP A 81 1.90 0.98 21.11
N PHE A 82 2.92 1.15 20.27
CA PHE A 82 3.69 0.02 19.73
C PHE A 82 4.55 -0.71 20.78
N ASP A 83 4.73 -0.15 21.97
CA ASP A 83 5.38 -0.81 23.11
C ASP A 83 4.39 -1.55 24.02
N HIS A 84 3.09 -1.43 23.75
CA HIS A 84 2.06 -2.08 24.54
C HIS A 84 1.97 -3.58 24.21
N LYS A 85 2.59 -4.42 25.03
CA LYS A 85 2.71 -5.88 24.80
C LYS A 85 1.38 -6.58 24.55
N GLN A 86 0.29 -6.12 25.17
CA GLN A 86 -1.04 -6.75 25.00
C GLN A 86 -1.63 -6.51 23.61
N LEU A 87 -1.24 -5.43 22.92
CA LEU A 87 -1.65 -5.18 21.53
C LEU A 87 -1.02 -6.19 20.56
N PHE A 88 0.10 -6.83 20.94
CA PHE A 88 0.85 -7.78 20.13
C PHE A 88 1.12 -9.09 20.86
N SER A 89 0.11 -9.69 21.48
CA SER A 89 0.23 -10.97 22.18
C SER A 89 0.33 -12.17 21.20
N GLY A 90 0.87 -13.30 21.69
CA GLY A 90 0.97 -14.56 20.94
C GLY A 90 2.13 -14.69 19.94
N LEU A 91 2.26 -15.86 19.30
CA LEU A 91 3.36 -16.24 18.40
C LEU A 91 3.60 -15.27 17.24
N HIS A 92 2.54 -14.68 16.69
CA HIS A 92 2.65 -13.72 15.59
C HIS A 92 2.95 -12.29 16.07
N GLY A 93 2.78 -12.03 17.37
CA GLY A 93 3.30 -10.84 18.01
C GLY A 93 4.83 -10.77 17.89
N ASN A 94 5.53 -11.91 17.83
CA ASN A 94 6.98 -11.94 17.72
C ASN A 94 7.50 -11.34 16.40
N ARG A 95 6.96 -11.73 15.23
CA ARG A 95 7.36 -11.10 13.95
C ARG A 95 7.03 -9.61 13.90
N THR A 96 5.92 -9.22 14.52
CA THR A 96 5.51 -7.81 14.58
C THR A 96 6.47 -7.00 15.45
N ARG A 97 6.88 -7.56 16.59
CA ARG A 97 7.92 -6.99 17.44
C ARG A 97 9.26 -6.91 16.72
N ASP A 98 9.64 -7.89 15.91
CA ASP A 98 10.87 -7.82 15.11
C ASP A 98 10.84 -6.65 14.11
N ASN A 99 9.69 -6.43 13.45
CA ASN A 99 9.49 -5.29 12.56
C ASN A 99 9.57 -3.96 13.32
N LEU A 100 8.97 -3.87 14.51
CA LEU A 100 9.04 -2.69 15.37
C LEU A 100 10.46 -2.42 15.88
N VAL A 101 11.21 -3.46 16.27
CA VAL A 101 12.62 -3.34 16.67
C VAL A 101 13.45 -2.80 15.52
N LYS A 102 13.28 -3.35 14.31
CA LYS A 102 13.98 -2.86 13.11
C LYS A 102 13.60 -1.41 12.78
N ALA A 103 12.32 -1.06 12.87
CA ALA A 103 11.85 0.30 12.64
C ALA A 103 12.45 1.29 13.65
N LYS A 104 12.47 0.94 14.95
CA LYS A 104 13.13 1.73 16.00
C LYS A 104 14.63 1.89 15.76
N MET A 105 15.31 0.83 15.35
CA MET A 105 16.74 0.90 15.03
C MET A 105 17.01 1.85 13.86
N ARG A 106 16.18 1.81 12.81
CA ARG A 106 16.32 2.76 11.68
C ARG A 106 16.00 4.19 12.09
N ALA A 107 14.88 4.39 12.78
CA ALA A 107 14.44 5.70 13.26
C ALA A 107 15.49 6.39 14.16
N THR A 108 16.15 5.61 15.02
CA THR A 108 17.20 6.11 15.92
C THR A 108 18.59 6.17 15.28
N LYS A 109 18.75 5.85 13.99
CA LYS A 109 20.06 5.67 13.33
C LYS A 109 20.99 4.75 14.12
N ASN A 110 20.47 3.60 14.53
CA ASN A 110 21.10 2.61 15.41
C ASN A 110 21.48 3.17 16.79
N GLY A 111 20.54 3.87 17.44
CA GLY A 111 20.71 4.42 18.79
C GLY A 111 21.46 5.76 18.89
N ARG A 112 21.73 6.42 17.76
CA ARG A 112 22.39 7.74 17.70
C ARG A 112 21.43 8.91 17.92
N LEU A 113 20.14 8.71 17.72
CA LEU A 113 19.08 9.70 17.91
C LEU A 113 18.07 9.20 18.95
N PRO A 114 17.38 10.11 19.67
CA PRO A 114 16.28 9.72 20.55
C PRO A 114 15.16 9.05 19.76
N VAL A 115 14.39 8.19 20.44
CA VAL A 115 13.20 7.56 19.85
C VAL A 115 12.11 8.62 19.71
N ASP A 116 11.69 8.86 18.47
CA ASP A 116 10.54 9.70 18.12
C ASP A 116 9.45 8.83 17.48
N GLN A 117 8.21 8.93 17.97
CA GLN A 117 7.08 8.11 17.52
C GLN A 117 6.79 8.32 16.03
N GLY A 118 6.78 9.57 15.57
CA GLY A 118 6.54 9.91 14.15
C GLY A 118 7.57 9.27 13.22
N THR A 119 8.84 9.29 13.64
CA THR A 119 9.95 8.66 12.90
C THR A 119 9.82 7.13 12.90
N VAL A 120 9.43 6.53 14.02
CA VAL A 120 9.23 5.07 14.10
C VAL A 120 8.10 4.61 13.18
N ILE A 121 6.94 5.27 13.19
CA ILE A 121 5.83 4.89 12.31
C ILE A 121 6.15 5.15 10.84
N ALA A 122 7.03 6.11 10.54
CA ALA A 122 7.48 6.37 9.19
C ALA A 122 8.36 5.24 8.61
N GLU A 123 9.07 4.51 9.47
CA GLU A 123 9.89 3.34 9.11
C GLU A 123 9.08 2.05 8.93
N LEU A 124 7.81 2.05 9.33
CA LEU A 124 6.90 0.92 9.16
C LEU A 124 6.25 0.99 7.77
N GLY A 125 6.55 -0.01 6.93
CA GLY A 125 5.99 -0.08 5.58
C GLY A 125 4.57 -0.64 5.54
N PHE A 126 3.93 -0.51 4.37
CA PHE A 126 2.56 -0.96 4.07
C PHE A 126 2.15 -2.31 4.69
N GLY A 127 3.03 -3.32 4.62
CA GLY A 127 2.74 -4.66 5.14
C GLY A 127 2.48 -4.71 6.66
N PHE A 128 3.07 -3.79 7.42
CA PHE A 128 2.79 -3.64 8.86
C PHE A 128 1.38 -3.08 9.08
N TRP A 129 1.00 -2.03 8.35
CA TRP A 129 -0.33 -1.42 8.48
C TRP A 129 -1.45 -2.37 8.02
N ARG A 130 -1.21 -3.11 6.93
CA ARG A 130 -2.07 -4.24 6.54
C ARG A 130 -2.22 -5.25 7.68
N PHE A 131 -1.14 -5.59 8.37
CA PHE A 131 -1.18 -6.59 9.44
C PHE A 131 -2.07 -6.14 10.62
N LEU A 132 -2.10 -4.84 10.94
CA LEU A 132 -3.02 -4.31 11.96
C LEU A 132 -4.50 -4.43 11.58
N CYS A 133 -4.83 -4.65 10.31
CA CYS A 133 -6.20 -4.89 9.85
C CYS A 133 -6.69 -6.33 10.11
N ALA A 134 -5.78 -7.23 10.49
CA ALA A 134 -6.09 -8.65 10.61
C ALA A 134 -7.13 -8.95 11.70
N ALA A 135 -7.95 -10.00 11.48
CA ALA A 135 -9.05 -10.38 12.38
C ALA A 135 -8.66 -10.56 13.86
N ARG A 136 -7.42 -10.95 14.14
CA ARG A 136 -6.89 -11.07 15.52
C ARG A 136 -6.83 -9.75 16.29
N HIS A 137 -6.76 -8.63 15.59
CA HIS A 137 -6.76 -7.30 16.19
C HIS A 137 -8.17 -6.75 16.36
N HIS A 138 -9.20 -7.57 16.06
CA HIS A 138 -10.58 -7.16 16.13
C HIS A 138 -10.96 -6.63 17.52
N THR A 139 -10.74 -7.43 18.56
CA THR A 139 -11.11 -7.06 19.94
C THR A 139 -10.11 -6.12 20.61
N THR A 140 -8.84 -6.14 20.20
CA THR A 140 -7.76 -5.39 20.88
C THR A 140 -7.50 -4.01 20.28
N MET A 141 -7.81 -3.79 19.01
CA MET A 141 -7.54 -2.52 18.31
C MET A 141 -8.77 -1.98 17.58
N TRP A 142 -9.52 -2.84 16.87
CA TRP A 142 -10.59 -2.37 15.99
C TRP A 142 -11.86 -1.95 16.70
N VAL A 143 -12.43 -2.84 17.51
CA VAL A 143 -13.60 -2.53 18.34
C VAL A 143 -13.33 -1.31 19.23
N PRO A 144 -12.21 -1.21 19.96
CA PRO A 144 -11.98 -0.08 20.86
C PRO A 144 -11.51 1.21 20.18
N ALA A 145 -10.94 1.18 18.96
CA ALA A 145 -10.32 2.38 18.37
C ALA A 145 -10.38 2.47 16.84
N LEU A 146 -9.90 1.47 16.09
CA LEU A 146 -9.64 1.63 14.65
C LEU A 146 -10.91 1.73 13.80
N ALA A 147 -12.01 1.07 14.18
CA ALA A 147 -13.25 1.15 13.42
C ALA A 147 -13.81 2.59 13.34
N ALA A 148 -13.62 3.37 14.41
CA ALA A 148 -14.02 4.78 14.47
C ALA A 148 -13.25 5.69 13.49
N GLN A 149 -12.11 5.23 12.95
CA GLN A 149 -11.33 5.97 11.95
C GLN A 149 -11.91 5.89 10.52
N PHE A 150 -13.03 5.16 10.34
CA PHE A 150 -13.71 5.01 9.05
C PHE A 150 -15.16 5.53 9.10
N PRO A 151 -15.39 6.82 9.43
CA PRO A 151 -16.73 7.37 9.65
C PRO A 151 -17.60 7.42 8.39
N ASN A 152 -17.02 7.27 7.19
CA ASN A 152 -17.74 7.25 5.92
C ASN A 152 -17.92 5.83 5.35
N HIS A 153 -17.60 4.79 6.12
CA HIS A 153 -17.93 3.43 5.73
C HIS A 153 -19.46 3.26 5.59
N PRO A 154 -19.97 2.47 4.62
CA PRO A 154 -21.42 2.27 4.44
C PRO A 154 -22.10 1.63 5.66
N VAL A 155 -21.37 0.81 6.42
CA VAL A 155 -21.88 0.12 7.62
C VAL A 155 -21.18 0.66 8.87
N LYS A 156 -21.62 1.81 9.38
CA LYS A 156 -20.92 2.57 10.43
C LYS A 156 -20.97 1.94 11.83
N GLU A 157 -21.97 1.10 12.09
CA GLU A 157 -22.25 0.59 13.44
C GLU A 157 -21.62 -0.79 13.70
N ASN A 158 -21.02 -1.43 12.69
CA ASN A 158 -20.47 -2.77 12.81
C ASN A 158 -18.95 -2.78 12.58
N ALA A 159 -18.20 -2.65 13.68
CA ALA A 159 -16.73 -2.70 13.66
C ALA A 159 -16.16 -3.98 13.01
N GLY A 160 -16.89 -5.10 13.07
CA GLY A 160 -16.49 -6.36 12.44
C GLY A 160 -16.54 -6.31 10.92
N LEU A 161 -17.62 -5.74 10.37
CA LEU A 161 -17.79 -5.54 8.93
C LEU A 161 -16.83 -4.49 8.40
N ILE A 162 -16.70 -3.33 9.06
CA ILE A 162 -15.72 -2.28 8.69
C ILE A 162 -14.32 -2.88 8.60
N ARG A 163 -13.91 -3.64 9.63
CA ARG A 163 -12.60 -4.30 9.64
C ARG A 163 -12.43 -5.28 8.50
N ALA A 164 -13.41 -6.14 8.26
CA ALA A 164 -13.33 -7.17 7.22
C ALA A 164 -13.18 -6.53 5.83
N ASP A 165 -13.93 -5.47 5.56
CA ASP A 165 -13.88 -4.73 4.29
C ASP A 165 -12.53 -4.01 4.12
N VAL A 166 -12.03 -3.36 5.18
CA VAL A 166 -10.70 -2.72 5.14
C VAL A 166 -9.59 -3.75 4.99
N GLU A 167 -9.62 -4.88 5.72
CA GLU A 167 -8.63 -5.96 5.60
C GLU A 167 -8.58 -6.50 4.18
N SER A 168 -9.74 -6.81 3.57
CA SER A 168 -9.82 -7.34 2.21
C SER A 168 -9.15 -6.41 1.18
N ARG A 169 -9.39 -5.11 1.31
CA ARG A 169 -8.81 -4.09 0.40
C ARG A 169 -7.32 -3.90 0.67
N MET A 170 -6.92 -3.79 1.94
CA MET A 170 -5.51 -3.68 2.33
C MET A 170 -4.70 -4.90 1.87
N ASP A 171 -5.27 -6.10 1.86
CA ASP A 171 -4.63 -7.32 1.35
C ASP A 171 -4.38 -7.24 -0.16
N ARG A 172 -5.40 -6.86 -0.93
CA ARG A 172 -5.29 -6.66 -2.38
C ARG A 172 -4.26 -5.58 -2.72
N LEU A 173 -4.29 -4.45 -2.03
CA LEU A 173 -3.38 -3.33 -2.25
C LEU A 173 -1.95 -3.65 -1.79
N HIS A 174 -1.78 -4.42 -0.71
CA HIS A 174 -0.46 -4.87 -0.29
C HIS A 174 0.19 -5.77 -1.35
N PHE A 175 -0.59 -6.69 -1.95
CA PHE A 175 -0.11 -7.50 -3.06
C PHE A 175 0.30 -6.64 -4.26
N LEU A 176 -0.54 -5.69 -4.67
CA LEU A 176 -0.24 -4.75 -5.75
C LEU A 176 1.02 -3.93 -5.45
N ARG A 177 1.12 -3.34 -4.26
CA ARG A 177 2.26 -2.54 -3.81
C ARG A 177 3.56 -3.34 -3.92
N ASN A 178 3.56 -4.59 -3.46
CA ASN A 178 4.75 -5.44 -3.55
C ASN A 178 5.09 -5.73 -5.00
N ARG A 179 4.10 -6.00 -5.87
CA ARG A 179 4.34 -6.19 -7.29
C ARG A 179 4.98 -4.96 -7.94
N VAL A 180 4.47 -3.77 -7.65
CA VAL A 180 4.99 -2.49 -8.14
C VAL A 180 6.41 -2.25 -7.64
N ALA A 181 6.65 -2.40 -6.33
CA ALA A 181 7.96 -2.17 -5.71
C ALA A 181 9.04 -3.16 -6.18
N HIS A 182 8.65 -4.36 -6.61
CA HIS A 182 9.56 -5.36 -7.20
C HIS A 182 9.61 -5.30 -8.74
N HIS A 183 9.09 -4.22 -9.36
CA HIS A 183 9.05 -4.02 -10.81
C HIS A 183 8.40 -5.18 -11.58
N THR A 184 7.47 -5.90 -10.96
CA THR A 184 6.81 -7.05 -11.59
C THR A 184 5.65 -6.61 -12.48
N PRO A 185 5.24 -7.43 -13.47
CA PRO A 185 4.12 -7.09 -14.34
C PRO A 185 2.81 -6.95 -13.57
N ILE A 186 2.02 -5.92 -13.87
CA ILE A 186 0.67 -5.68 -13.34
C ILE A 186 -0.39 -5.44 -14.44
N HIS A 187 0.00 -5.38 -15.71
CA HIS A 187 -0.88 -5.10 -16.85
C HIS A 187 -2.10 -6.03 -17.00
N ARG A 188 -2.05 -7.26 -16.45
CA ARG A 188 -3.18 -8.21 -16.44
C ARG A 188 -4.14 -8.06 -15.25
N ARG A 189 -3.88 -7.13 -14.32
CA ARG A 189 -4.75 -6.90 -13.16
C ARG A 189 -5.98 -6.07 -13.53
N SER A 190 -7.00 -6.13 -12.68
CA SER A 190 -8.14 -5.21 -12.70
C SER A 190 -7.70 -3.83 -12.15
N LEU A 191 -6.92 -3.08 -12.94
CA LEU A 191 -6.28 -1.85 -12.46
C LEU A 191 -7.28 -0.74 -12.13
N ALA A 192 -8.41 -0.68 -12.83
CA ALA A 192 -9.48 0.26 -12.49
C ALA A 192 -10.09 -0.04 -11.10
N GLU A 193 -10.27 -1.31 -10.79
CA GLU A 193 -10.76 -1.75 -9.47
C GLU A 193 -9.71 -1.53 -8.39
N ASP A 194 -8.43 -1.81 -8.66
CA ASP A 194 -7.34 -1.50 -7.74
C ASP A 194 -7.29 0.01 -7.41
N ALA A 195 -7.49 0.88 -8.40
CA ALA A 195 -7.56 2.33 -8.20
C ALA A 195 -8.80 2.74 -7.38
N ALA A 196 -9.96 2.14 -7.67
CA ALA A 196 -11.18 2.37 -6.90
C ALA A 196 -11.00 1.95 -5.43
N ASN A 197 -10.35 0.81 -5.16
CA ASN A 197 -10.04 0.35 -3.80
C ASN A 197 -9.21 1.36 -3.00
N ILE A 198 -8.25 2.04 -3.63
CA ILE A 198 -7.44 3.08 -2.98
C ILE A 198 -8.31 4.28 -2.60
N LEU A 199 -9.07 4.80 -3.56
CA LEU A 199 -9.90 5.98 -3.36
C LEU A 199 -11.06 5.74 -2.41
N GLU A 200 -11.59 4.51 -2.36
CA GLU A 200 -12.67 4.13 -1.46
C GLU A 200 -12.18 4.00 -0.01
N LEU A 201 -10.98 3.44 0.24
CA LEU A 201 -10.37 3.49 1.57
C LEU A 201 -10.12 4.93 2.02
N ALA A 202 -9.64 5.80 1.13
CA ALA A 202 -9.47 7.22 1.42
C ALA A 202 -10.81 7.88 1.77
N LEU A 203 -11.88 7.57 1.03
CA LEU A 203 -13.23 8.07 1.29
C LEU A 203 -13.74 7.65 2.66
N TRP A 204 -13.61 6.36 3.00
CA TRP A 204 -14.04 5.83 4.28
C TRP A 204 -13.39 6.54 5.45
N ILE A 205 -12.12 6.96 5.31
CA ILE A 205 -11.41 7.77 6.28
C ILE A 205 -11.92 9.22 6.27
N CYS A 206 -11.91 9.89 5.10
CA CYS A 206 -12.24 11.31 4.99
C CYS A 206 -12.59 11.70 3.53
N VAL A 207 -13.70 12.43 3.37
CA VAL A 207 -14.17 12.94 2.07
C VAL A 207 -13.16 13.89 1.41
N ASP A 208 -12.47 14.72 2.20
CA ASP A 208 -11.48 15.67 1.69
C ASP A 208 -10.20 14.97 1.24
N THR A 209 -9.76 13.94 1.97
CA THR A 209 -8.64 13.08 1.55
C THR A 209 -8.96 12.41 0.22
N HIS A 210 -10.17 11.86 0.08
CA HIS A 210 -10.62 11.27 -1.18
C HIS A 210 -10.59 12.28 -2.34
N ALA A 211 -11.15 13.48 -2.15
CA ALA A 211 -11.16 14.53 -3.17
C ALA A 211 -9.73 14.96 -3.56
N TRP A 212 -8.87 15.18 -2.57
CA TRP A 212 -7.47 15.54 -2.77
C TRP A 212 -6.69 14.45 -3.53
N MET A 213 -6.82 13.19 -3.13
CA MET A 213 -6.16 12.06 -3.82
C MET A 213 -6.68 11.89 -5.24
N THR A 214 -7.99 12.02 -5.45
CA THR A 214 -8.61 11.95 -6.78
C THR A 214 -8.05 13.03 -7.71
N GLY A 215 -7.90 14.26 -7.22
CA GLY A 215 -7.34 15.37 -8.01
C GLY A 215 -5.86 15.21 -8.37
N LEU A 216 -5.09 14.42 -7.61
CA LEU A 216 -3.68 14.15 -7.86
C LEU A 216 -3.42 12.88 -8.66
N SER A 217 -4.38 11.96 -8.73
CA SER A 217 -4.17 10.65 -9.33
C SER A 217 -3.89 10.75 -10.83
N ARG A 218 -2.76 10.18 -11.25
CA ARG A 218 -2.42 10.04 -12.68
C ARG A 218 -2.95 8.74 -13.27
N ILE A 219 -3.49 7.84 -12.46
CA ILE A 219 -3.90 6.49 -12.87
C ILE A 219 -4.91 6.55 -14.04
N PRO A 220 -6.00 7.34 -13.99
CA PRO A 220 -6.97 7.35 -15.10
C PRO A 220 -6.34 7.75 -16.44
N LYS A 221 -5.46 8.76 -16.42
CA LYS A 221 -4.75 9.22 -17.61
C LYS A 221 -3.80 8.16 -18.17
N VAL A 222 -3.05 7.47 -17.32
CA VAL A 222 -2.13 6.42 -17.76
C VAL A 222 -2.89 5.18 -18.23
N LEU A 223 -4.02 4.83 -17.59
CA LEU A 223 -4.89 3.74 -18.07
C LEU A 223 -5.41 4.01 -19.47
N ALA A 224 -5.83 5.24 -19.76
CA ALA A 224 -6.30 5.64 -21.08
C ALA A 224 -5.20 5.62 -22.16
N SER A 225 -3.92 5.65 -21.78
CA SER A 225 -2.79 5.57 -22.71
C SER A 225 -2.22 4.16 -22.87
N ARG A 226 -2.97 3.12 -22.47
CA ARG A 226 -2.54 1.73 -22.68
C ARG A 226 -2.36 1.45 -24.17
N PRO A 227 -1.21 0.91 -24.61
CA PRO A 227 -1.01 0.53 -26.00
C PRO A 227 -1.97 -0.60 -26.40
N ALA A 228 -2.36 -0.60 -27.67
CA ALA A 228 -3.30 -1.55 -28.26
C ALA A 228 -2.71 -2.96 -28.37
#